data_AF-A0A250JWB8-F1
#
_entry.id   AF-A0A250JWB8-F1
#
_cell.length_a   1.000
_cell.length_b   1.000
_cell.length_c   1.000
_cell.angle_alpha   90.00
_cell.angle_beta   90.00
_cell.angle_gamma   90.00
#
_symmetry.space_group_name_H-M   'P 1'
#
loop_
_entity.id
_entity.type
_entity.pdbx_description
1 polymer ?
#
loop_
_entity_poly.entity_id
_entity_poly.type
_entity_poly.pdbx_seq_one_letter_code
_entity_poly.pdbx_strand_id
1 'polypeptide(L)'
;MAETWRARLRGAAGVTKPVLIKKVLPEHANDEAFVSMFISEARISASLSHGAIAQVFDFGKVDGQYFLAMELVEGQPLHRVLKRALRSGFHSLPVPIAVFIAMEMCRGLHYAHTRGDERGEPLGIVHRDISPDNVLISYEGQVKIVDFGIAKARSLRGFNTEPGVVKGKYLFFSPEQARGEAVDARTDVWATGVVLFQMLCGRLPLEGQVHAVLKRLNDGQRLPSPRQVRPDIPVALDAILQKALALNKEARFESAHELGDALAGFLYSSTPRFSPMSVAYLLRELFRQDLEALGMDARVPPSFVEEVSIWREAPPLPAPTQHGVPALEALDLRTEEREPVDVVAPELEDAPPAPRPTRLGLLAEGSRASQWVSGVGLVLAAVLVVVAVTWVGADLRAAALEAPREPGPPRAVRMGPPPSPPAAPVAASPRPEPASPGRDMASEDDEEVAGNDGLSDGEARAAAGRGSATRTSAGARGVKAVPVSGTGARGQPRPAQGALLGEAGLAQAQSLVPAPSGPAQRVLTAGRAHQRAGNHPAALSSARECARLEPGNAECYLLMGAVEVKLGRMEAGARSYHRFLELAPSDHPLASTVLRILQEYETR
;
A
#
# COMPACT_ATOMS: atom_id res chain seq x y z
N MET A 1 -0.25 7.71 -9.66
CA MET A 1 0.83 6.70 -9.54
C MET A 1 0.62 5.55 -10.51
N ALA A 2 -0.52 4.86 -10.49
CA ALA A 2 -0.78 3.74 -11.40
C ALA A 2 -2.23 3.73 -11.91
N GLU A 3 -2.46 3.16 -13.09
CA GLU A 3 -3.77 2.75 -13.57
C GLU A 3 -4.01 1.28 -13.20
N THR A 4 -5.26 0.89 -12.95
CA THR A 4 -5.62 -0.50 -12.60
C THR A 4 -6.69 -1.03 -13.54
N TRP A 5 -6.54 -2.30 -13.94
CA TRP A 5 -7.41 -2.97 -14.90
C TRP A 5 -7.85 -4.33 -14.37
N ARG A 6 -9.12 -4.68 -14.58
CA ARG A 6 -9.58 -6.07 -14.41
C ARG A 6 -9.20 -6.85 -15.67
N ALA A 7 -8.53 -7.97 -15.49
CA ALA A 7 -8.13 -8.86 -16.58
C ALA A 7 -8.37 -10.33 -16.23
N ARG A 8 -8.02 -11.22 -17.16
CA ARG A 8 -8.14 -12.66 -17.00
C ARG A 8 -6.83 -13.31 -17.45
N LEU A 9 -6.12 -13.92 -16.50
CA LEU A 9 -4.98 -14.77 -16.79
C LEU A 9 -5.48 -16.04 -17.49
N ARG A 10 -4.85 -16.40 -18.61
CA ARG A 10 -5.17 -17.61 -19.38
C ARG A 10 -4.03 -18.62 -19.21
N GLY A 11 -4.32 -19.73 -18.56
CA GLY A 11 -3.42 -20.87 -18.43
C GLY A 11 -3.64 -21.92 -19.51
N ALA A 12 -2.92 -23.03 -19.39
CA ALA A 12 -3.09 -24.20 -20.27
C ALA A 12 -4.51 -24.77 -20.17
N ALA A 13 -4.92 -25.52 -21.22
CA ALA A 13 -6.22 -26.21 -21.28
C ALA A 13 -7.45 -25.31 -21.04
N GLY A 14 -7.35 -24.00 -21.31
CA GLY A 14 -8.47 -23.06 -21.14
C GLY A 14 -8.74 -22.67 -19.69
N VAL A 15 -7.88 -23.04 -18.74
CA VAL A 15 -7.98 -22.57 -17.35
C VAL A 15 -7.83 -21.06 -17.32
N THR A 16 -8.73 -20.38 -16.61
CA THR A 16 -8.65 -18.92 -16.47
C THR A 16 -8.80 -18.47 -15.03
N LYS A 17 -8.10 -17.38 -14.69
CA LYS A 17 -8.14 -16.77 -13.36
C LYS A 17 -8.36 -15.26 -13.50
N PRO A 18 -9.34 -14.65 -12.81
CA PRO A 18 -9.46 -13.19 -12.78
C PRO A 18 -8.26 -12.58 -12.04
N VAL A 19 -7.73 -11.49 -12.59
CA VAL A 19 -6.56 -10.79 -12.02
C VAL A 19 -6.75 -9.28 -12.14
N LEU A 20 -6.07 -8.55 -11.27
CA LEU A 20 -5.90 -7.11 -11.38
C LEU A 20 -4.54 -6.84 -12.04
N ILE A 21 -4.50 -5.95 -13.03
CA ILE A 21 -3.27 -5.45 -13.63
C ILE A 21 -3.07 -4.01 -13.17
N LYS A 22 -1.97 -3.74 -12.46
CA LYS A 22 -1.51 -2.39 -12.09
C LYS A 22 -0.42 -1.96 -13.09
N LYS A 23 -0.59 -0.83 -13.77
CA LYS A 23 0.40 -0.28 -14.71
C LYS A 23 0.86 1.10 -14.27
N VAL A 24 2.12 1.41 -14.52
CA VAL A 24 2.67 2.75 -14.33
C VAL A 24 1.97 3.72 -15.28
N LEU A 25 1.50 4.87 -14.77
CA LEU A 25 0.89 5.90 -15.62
C LEU A 25 1.91 6.40 -16.66
N PRO A 26 1.49 6.72 -17.90
CA PRO A 26 2.40 7.18 -18.95
C PRO A 26 3.29 8.37 -18.53
N GLU A 27 2.74 9.28 -17.72
CA GLU A 27 3.42 10.46 -17.18
C GLU A 27 4.62 10.13 -16.28
N HIS A 28 4.60 8.97 -15.61
CA HIS A 28 5.68 8.51 -14.74
C HIS A 28 6.53 7.40 -15.38
N ALA A 29 6.22 6.98 -16.60
CA ALA A 29 6.91 5.87 -17.26
C ALA A 29 8.38 6.19 -17.59
N ASN A 30 8.71 7.48 -17.75
CA ASN A 30 10.08 7.96 -18.01
C ASN A 30 10.80 8.45 -16.74
N ASP A 31 10.14 8.41 -15.58
CA ASP A 31 10.78 8.72 -14.30
C ASP A 31 11.47 7.47 -13.77
N GLU A 32 12.80 7.41 -13.93
CA GLU A 32 13.62 6.28 -13.49
C GLU A 32 13.47 5.99 -11.99
N ALA A 33 13.25 7.02 -11.16
CA ALA A 33 13.07 6.84 -9.73
C ALA A 33 11.73 6.16 -9.44
N PHE A 34 10.66 6.57 -10.13
CA PHE A 34 9.34 5.96 -10.01
C PHE A 34 9.32 4.52 -10.53
N VAL A 35 9.97 4.27 -11.67
CA VAL A 35 10.08 2.92 -12.24
C VAL A 35 10.89 2.00 -11.32
N SER A 36 12.03 2.47 -10.81
CA SER A 36 12.85 1.71 -9.84
C SER A 36 12.07 1.37 -8.57
N MET A 37 11.28 2.32 -8.08
CA MET A 37 10.37 2.12 -6.96
C MET A 37 9.30 1.06 -7.27
N PHE A 38 8.62 1.15 -8.41
CA PHE A 38 7.59 0.20 -8.81
C PHE A 38 8.16 -1.22 -8.96
N ILE A 39 9.36 -1.36 -9.55
CA ILE A 39 10.08 -2.63 -9.63
C ILE A 39 10.42 -3.17 -8.23
N SER A 40 10.82 -2.31 -7.29
CA SER A 40 11.14 -2.72 -5.92
C SER A 40 9.88 -3.23 -5.19
N GLU A 41 8.75 -2.53 -5.33
CA GLU A 41 7.43 -2.94 -4.81
C GLU A 41 7.00 -4.29 -5.38
N ALA A 42 7.16 -4.48 -6.70
CA ALA A 42 6.85 -5.74 -7.36
C ALA A 42 7.71 -6.90 -6.84
N ARG A 43 9.03 -6.70 -6.65
CA ARG A 43 9.94 -7.74 -6.14
C ARG A 43 9.57 -8.19 -4.73
N ILE A 44 9.31 -7.25 -3.82
CA ILE A 44 8.91 -7.59 -2.46
C ILE A 44 7.57 -8.30 -2.47
N SER A 45 6.57 -7.74 -3.16
CA SER A 45 5.22 -8.32 -3.19
C SER A 45 5.19 -9.71 -3.82
N ALA A 46 6.02 -9.97 -4.84
CA ALA A 46 6.18 -11.30 -5.45
C ALA A 46 6.80 -12.34 -4.52
N SER A 47 7.59 -11.92 -3.51
CA SER A 47 8.18 -12.83 -2.52
C SER A 47 7.22 -13.24 -1.40
N LEU A 48 6.03 -12.63 -1.35
CA LEU A 48 5.05 -12.79 -0.29
C LEU A 48 3.86 -13.63 -0.77
N SER A 49 3.53 -14.69 -0.02
CA SER A 49 2.35 -15.52 -0.26
C SER A 49 1.67 -15.82 1.08
N HIS A 50 0.59 -15.09 1.36
CA HIS A 50 -0.13 -15.19 2.62
C HIS A 50 -1.61 -14.85 2.42
N GLY A 51 -2.51 -15.50 3.18
CA GLY A 51 -3.96 -15.29 3.05
C GLY A 51 -4.40 -13.83 3.24
N ALA A 52 -3.72 -13.10 4.12
CA ALA A 52 -3.99 -11.69 4.41
C ALA A 52 -3.19 -10.68 3.56
N ILE A 53 -2.48 -11.12 2.52
CA ILE A 53 -1.76 -10.26 1.57
C ILE A 53 -2.26 -10.57 0.16
N ALA A 54 -2.54 -9.55 -0.65
CA ALA A 54 -2.90 -9.78 -2.04
C ALA A 54 -1.72 -10.38 -2.81
N GLN A 55 -1.92 -11.54 -3.41
CA GLN A 55 -0.85 -12.26 -4.08
C GLN A 55 -0.47 -11.61 -5.41
N VAL A 56 0.83 -11.47 -5.67
CA VAL A 56 1.34 -11.12 -7.01
C VAL A 56 1.52 -12.40 -7.82
N PHE A 57 0.99 -12.41 -9.05
CA PHE A 57 1.11 -13.55 -9.96
C PHE A 57 2.20 -13.35 -11.00
N ASP A 58 2.37 -12.13 -11.50
CA ASP A 58 3.34 -11.86 -12.55
C ASP A 58 3.77 -10.39 -12.53
N PHE A 59 4.99 -10.13 -13.01
CA PHE A 59 5.52 -8.80 -13.23
C PHE A 59 6.29 -8.79 -14.55
N GLY A 60 5.94 -7.86 -15.42
CA GLY A 60 6.52 -7.83 -16.76
C GLY A 60 6.51 -6.46 -17.39
N LYS A 61 6.93 -6.42 -18.65
CA LYS A 61 7.00 -5.22 -19.48
C LYS A 61 6.42 -5.51 -20.86
N VAL A 62 5.46 -4.70 -21.29
CA VAL A 62 4.83 -4.78 -22.62
C VAL A 62 4.85 -3.39 -23.24
N ASP A 63 5.30 -3.28 -24.49
CA ASP A 63 5.37 -2.01 -25.24
C ASP A 63 6.05 -0.87 -24.46
N GLY A 64 7.13 -1.18 -23.75
CA GLY A 64 7.84 -0.19 -22.95
C GLY A 64 7.26 0.07 -21.55
N GLN A 65 6.06 -0.44 -21.24
CA GLN A 65 5.36 -0.19 -19.98
C GLN A 65 5.42 -1.38 -19.03
N TYR A 66 5.82 -1.13 -17.78
CA TYR A 66 5.79 -2.14 -16.73
C TYR A 66 4.36 -2.38 -16.23
N PHE A 67 4.05 -3.64 -15.95
CA PHE A 67 2.80 -4.07 -15.35
C PHE A 67 3.05 -5.04 -14.20
N LEU A 68 2.12 -5.06 -13.25
CA LEU A 68 2.07 -5.99 -12.14
C LEU A 68 0.71 -6.68 -12.14
N ALA A 69 0.69 -7.99 -12.36
CA ALA A 69 -0.51 -8.81 -12.29
C ALA A 69 -0.65 -9.38 -10.88
N MET A 70 -1.78 -9.12 -10.23
CA MET A 70 -2.03 -9.52 -8.85
C MET A 70 -3.45 -10.05 -8.65
N GLU A 71 -3.70 -10.58 -7.46
CA GLU A 71 -5.00 -11.03 -7.00
C GLU A 71 -6.05 -9.94 -7.19
N LEU A 72 -7.14 -10.30 -7.89
CA LEU A 72 -8.34 -9.47 -7.91
C LEU A 72 -9.14 -9.76 -6.65
N VAL A 73 -9.03 -8.91 -5.63
CA VAL A 73 -9.87 -8.99 -4.43
C VAL A 73 -11.26 -8.46 -4.77
N GLU A 74 -12.25 -9.34 -4.83
CA GLU A 74 -13.65 -8.96 -5.06
C GLU A 74 -14.24 -8.37 -3.78
N GLY A 75 -14.13 -7.06 -3.64
CA GLY A 75 -14.46 -6.36 -2.40
C GLY A 75 -14.29 -4.85 -2.49
N GLN A 76 -14.08 -4.22 -1.34
CA GLN A 76 -13.92 -2.78 -1.21
C GLN A 76 -12.71 -2.44 -0.33
N PRO A 77 -11.98 -1.35 -0.63
CA PRO A 77 -11.00 -0.83 0.29
C PRO A 77 -11.67 -0.32 1.58
N LEU A 78 -10.99 -0.47 2.71
CA LEU A 78 -11.51 -0.17 4.04
C LEU A 78 -11.99 1.28 4.15
N HIS A 79 -11.34 2.25 3.48
CA HIS A 79 -11.81 3.63 3.47
C HIS A 79 -13.25 3.77 2.89
N ARG A 80 -13.61 2.96 1.88
CA ARG A 80 -14.97 2.96 1.33
C ARG A 80 -15.94 2.24 2.23
N VAL A 81 -15.51 1.17 2.90
CA VAL A 81 -16.32 0.48 3.91
C VAL A 81 -16.68 1.44 5.04
N LEU A 82 -15.70 2.16 5.60
CA LEU A 82 -15.92 3.19 6.63
C LEU A 82 -16.88 4.28 6.15
N LYS A 83 -16.65 4.83 4.95
CA LYS A 83 -17.53 5.87 4.38
C LYS A 83 -18.95 5.35 4.11
N ARG A 84 -19.11 4.09 3.69
CA ARG A 84 -20.42 3.48 3.46
C ARG A 84 -21.14 3.22 4.79
N ALA A 85 -20.45 2.70 5.79
CA ALA A 85 -20.99 2.52 7.14
C ALA A 85 -21.54 3.82 7.72
N LEU A 86 -20.77 4.92 7.65
CA LEU A 86 -21.23 6.25 8.07
C LEU A 86 -22.51 6.70 7.35
N ARG A 87 -22.59 6.50 6.03
CA ARG A 87 -23.80 6.83 5.24
C ARG A 87 -24.99 5.91 5.54
N SER A 88 -24.74 4.72 6.05
CA SER A 88 -25.76 3.73 6.45
C SER A 88 -26.18 3.86 7.92
N GLY A 89 -25.83 4.96 8.59
CA GLY A 89 -26.28 5.27 9.95
C GLY A 89 -25.37 4.73 11.07
N PHE A 90 -24.24 4.12 10.74
CA PHE A 90 -23.25 3.74 11.76
C PHE A 90 -22.42 4.96 12.16
N HIS A 91 -22.05 5.07 13.42
CA HIS A 91 -21.07 6.07 13.88
C HIS A 91 -19.62 5.58 13.78
N SER A 92 -19.44 4.26 13.86
CA SER A 92 -18.16 3.56 13.79
C SER A 92 -18.43 2.09 13.45
N LEU A 93 -17.39 1.30 13.16
CA LEU A 93 -17.56 -0.14 12.97
C LEU A 93 -17.85 -0.83 14.32
N PRO A 94 -18.61 -1.94 14.31
CA PRO A 94 -18.78 -2.78 15.48
C PRO A 94 -17.44 -3.30 16.00
N VAL A 95 -17.28 -3.35 17.32
CA VAL A 95 -16.01 -3.74 17.99
C VAL A 95 -15.49 -5.09 17.48
N PRO A 96 -16.29 -6.18 17.41
CA PRO A 96 -15.79 -7.48 16.99
C PRO A 96 -15.26 -7.47 15.54
N ILE A 97 -15.92 -6.72 14.66
CA ILE A 97 -15.54 -6.56 13.25
C ILE A 97 -14.22 -5.79 13.13
N ALA A 98 -14.11 -4.64 13.81
CA ALA A 98 -12.91 -3.82 13.79
C ALA A 98 -11.68 -4.58 14.33
N VAL A 99 -11.86 -5.31 15.44
CA VAL A 99 -10.81 -6.14 16.04
C VAL A 99 -10.39 -7.27 15.11
N PHE A 100 -11.34 -7.98 14.49
CA PHE A 100 -11.02 -9.04 13.53
C PHE A 100 -10.23 -8.51 12.32
N ILE A 101 -10.63 -7.36 11.77
CA ILE A 101 -9.91 -6.75 10.65
C ILE A 101 -8.46 -6.43 11.04
N ALA A 102 -8.25 -5.80 12.22
CA ALA A 102 -6.91 -5.50 12.71
C ALA A 102 -6.09 -6.76 13.01
N MET A 103 -6.71 -7.82 13.52
CA MET A 103 -6.08 -9.12 13.75
C MET A 103 -5.58 -9.75 12.44
N GLU A 104 -6.40 -9.76 11.38
CA GLU A 104 -5.97 -10.29 10.08
C GLU A 104 -4.88 -9.43 9.42
N MET A 105 -4.93 -8.11 9.58
CA MET A 105 -3.83 -7.23 9.19
C MET A 105 -2.53 -7.60 9.91
N CYS A 106 -2.59 -7.83 11.23
CA CYS A 106 -1.44 -8.24 12.03
C CYS A 106 -0.82 -9.56 11.54
N ARG A 107 -1.64 -10.54 11.14
CA ARG A 107 -1.15 -11.81 10.57
C ARG A 107 -0.37 -11.59 9.28
N GLY A 108 -0.92 -10.80 8.35
CA GLY A 108 -0.24 -10.46 7.10
C GLY A 108 1.05 -9.69 7.32
N LEU A 109 1.02 -8.68 8.20
CA LEU A 109 2.20 -7.89 8.55
C LEU A 109 3.30 -8.74 9.17
N HIS A 110 2.97 -9.58 10.16
CA HIS A 110 3.96 -10.45 10.80
C HIS A 110 4.62 -11.40 9.81
N TYR A 111 3.83 -12.00 8.91
CA TYR A 111 4.36 -12.85 7.84
C TYR A 111 5.38 -12.11 6.96
N ALA A 112 5.08 -10.86 6.58
CA ALA A 112 6.00 -10.06 5.78
C ALA A 112 7.26 -9.69 6.58
N HIS A 113 7.11 -9.26 7.83
CA HIS A 113 8.22 -8.82 8.71
C HIS A 113 9.22 -9.93 9.01
N THR A 114 8.75 -11.17 9.07
CA THR A 114 9.58 -12.36 9.39
C THR A 114 10.09 -13.08 8.15
N ARG A 115 9.81 -12.57 6.94
CA ARG A 115 10.25 -13.22 5.71
C ARG A 115 11.78 -13.16 5.58
N GLY A 116 12.39 -14.33 5.49
CA GLY A 116 13.80 -14.49 5.11
C GLY A 116 14.00 -14.77 3.62
N ASP A 117 15.23 -14.56 3.16
CA ASP A 117 15.69 -15.00 1.83
C ASP A 117 15.89 -16.53 1.77
N GLU A 118 16.44 -17.02 0.65
CA GLU A 118 16.73 -18.46 0.46
C GLU A 118 17.73 -19.03 1.47
N ARG A 119 18.52 -18.17 2.12
CA ARG A 119 19.51 -18.52 3.15
C ARG A 119 18.94 -18.39 4.57
N GLY A 120 17.70 -17.91 4.69
CA GLY A 120 17.04 -17.65 5.96
C GLY A 120 17.38 -16.30 6.59
N GLU A 121 18.13 -15.44 5.88
CA GLU A 121 18.47 -14.10 6.39
C GLU A 121 17.25 -13.17 6.30
N PRO A 122 16.93 -12.39 7.35
CA PRO A 122 15.76 -11.51 7.32
C PRO A 122 15.81 -10.49 6.18
N LEU A 123 14.74 -10.41 5.39
CA LEU A 123 14.62 -9.42 4.30
C LEU A 123 14.38 -7.98 4.81
N GLY A 124 14.06 -7.82 6.10
CA GLY A 124 13.81 -6.51 6.71
C GLY A 124 12.60 -5.77 6.10
N ILE A 125 11.60 -6.52 5.64
CA ILE A 125 10.40 -5.96 5.00
C ILE A 125 9.58 -5.23 6.07
N VAL A 126 9.28 -3.95 5.81
CA VAL A 126 8.34 -3.13 6.59
C VAL A 126 7.44 -2.43 5.59
N HIS A 127 6.12 -2.45 5.81
CA HIS A 127 5.16 -1.92 4.87
C HIS A 127 5.20 -0.39 4.79
N ARG A 128 5.30 0.31 5.94
CA ARG A 128 5.47 1.79 6.06
C ARG A 128 4.31 2.64 5.54
N ASP A 129 3.24 2.03 5.06
CA ASP A 129 2.09 2.70 4.45
C ASP A 129 0.76 1.99 4.76
N ILE A 130 0.64 1.44 5.96
CA ILE A 130 -0.62 0.89 6.43
C ILE A 130 -1.61 2.02 6.63
N SER A 131 -2.74 1.93 5.92
CA SER A 131 -3.84 2.89 5.94
C SER A 131 -5.10 2.22 5.38
N PRO A 132 -6.31 2.79 5.58
CA PRO A 132 -7.54 2.22 5.04
C PRO A 132 -7.60 2.16 3.50
N ASP A 133 -6.70 2.86 2.80
CA ASP A 133 -6.55 2.77 1.35
C ASP A 133 -5.85 1.48 0.90
N ASN A 134 -4.98 0.93 1.75
CA ASN A 134 -4.12 -0.22 1.46
C ASN A 134 -4.61 -1.51 2.15
N VAL A 135 -5.84 -1.50 2.67
CA VAL A 135 -6.51 -2.67 3.26
C VAL A 135 -7.79 -2.91 2.48
N LEU A 136 -7.90 -4.04 1.80
CA LEU A 136 -9.08 -4.48 1.07
C LEU A 136 -9.87 -5.50 1.90
N ILE A 137 -11.19 -5.40 1.87
CA ILE A 137 -12.10 -6.36 2.50
C ILE A 137 -12.95 -6.99 1.41
N SER A 138 -12.86 -8.32 1.24
CA SER A 138 -13.65 -9.07 0.26
C SER A 138 -15.10 -9.23 0.70
N TYR A 139 -16.02 -9.44 -0.25
CA TYR A 139 -17.43 -9.69 0.06
C TYR A 139 -17.69 -11.04 0.77
N GLU A 140 -16.68 -11.88 0.84
CA GLU A 140 -16.59 -13.14 1.61
C GLU A 140 -15.92 -12.94 2.98
N GLY A 141 -15.55 -11.71 3.34
CA GLY A 141 -15.00 -11.36 4.66
C GLY A 141 -13.49 -11.53 4.80
N GLN A 142 -12.77 -11.76 3.71
CA GLN A 142 -11.31 -11.83 3.74
C GLN A 142 -10.70 -10.42 3.84
N VAL A 143 -9.63 -10.28 4.63
CA VAL A 143 -8.88 -9.03 4.78
C VAL A 143 -7.56 -9.17 4.05
N LYS A 144 -7.25 -8.25 3.14
CA LYS A 144 -6.10 -8.32 2.25
C LYS A 144 -5.32 -7.01 2.28
N ILE A 145 -4.05 -7.07 2.65
CA ILE A 145 -3.13 -5.94 2.55
C ILE A 145 -2.61 -5.85 1.12
N VAL A 146 -2.52 -4.62 0.59
CA VAL A 146 -1.99 -4.31 -0.74
C VAL A 146 -0.91 -3.24 -0.65
N ASP A 147 -0.10 -3.10 -1.71
CA ASP A 147 0.83 -1.99 -1.92
C ASP A 147 1.87 -1.80 -0.79
N PHE A 148 2.83 -2.74 -0.67
CA PHE A 148 3.95 -2.63 0.25
C PHE A 148 4.82 -1.40 -0.08
N GLY A 149 4.60 -0.33 0.69
CA GLY A 149 5.04 1.05 0.43
C GLY A 149 6.53 1.35 0.58
N ILE A 150 7.40 0.58 -0.07
CA ILE A 150 8.87 0.77 -0.09
C ILE A 150 9.24 2.15 -0.63
N ALA A 151 8.41 2.69 -1.53
CA ALA A 151 8.46 4.04 -2.10
C ALA A 151 8.87 5.15 -1.13
N LYS A 152 8.30 5.14 0.08
CA LYS A 152 8.44 6.26 1.01
C LYS A 152 9.79 6.25 1.73
N ALA A 153 10.49 5.12 1.77
CA ALA A 153 11.79 4.99 2.44
C ALA A 153 12.87 5.90 1.84
N ARG A 154 12.83 6.13 0.52
CA ARG A 154 13.79 6.99 -0.19
C ARG A 154 13.36 8.46 -0.21
N SER A 155 12.07 8.74 -0.34
CA SER A 155 11.55 10.12 -0.35
C SER A 155 11.56 10.82 1.02
N LEU A 156 11.56 10.08 2.13
CA LEU A 156 11.69 10.68 3.48
C LEU A 156 13.05 11.40 3.68
N ARG A 157 14.10 11.04 2.93
CA ARG A 157 15.40 11.73 2.97
C ARG A 157 15.44 13.04 2.19
N GLY A 158 14.37 13.38 1.47
CA GLY A 158 14.29 14.57 0.63
C GLY A 158 12.86 15.03 0.48
N PHE A 159 12.27 15.53 1.56
CA PHE A 159 11.01 16.29 1.54
C PHE A 159 11.17 17.58 0.70
N ASN A 160 11.32 17.42 -0.62
CA ASN A 160 10.84 18.41 -1.57
C ASN A 160 9.34 18.14 -1.69
N THR A 161 8.59 18.75 -0.78
CA THR A 161 7.14 18.81 -0.80
C THR A 161 6.70 19.47 -2.10
N GLU A 162 6.45 18.68 -3.14
CA GLU A 162 5.45 19.08 -4.12
C GLU A 162 4.11 19.20 -3.38
N PRO A 163 3.51 20.40 -3.30
CA PRO A 163 2.25 20.59 -2.61
C PRO A 163 1.15 19.88 -3.41
N GLY A 164 0.78 18.67 -2.99
CA GLY A 164 -0.37 17.96 -3.57
C GLY A 164 -0.37 16.43 -3.45
N VAL A 165 0.79 15.78 -3.30
CA VAL A 165 0.87 14.31 -3.51
C VAL A 165 0.60 13.48 -2.25
N VAL A 166 0.79 14.03 -1.04
CA VAL A 166 0.57 13.31 0.24
C VAL A 166 -0.67 13.85 0.97
N LYS A 167 -1.83 13.82 0.33
CA LYS A 167 -3.08 14.21 1.00
C LYS A 167 -3.51 13.09 1.96
N GLY A 168 -3.32 13.30 3.27
CA GLY A 168 -3.92 12.51 4.34
C GLY A 168 -3.10 11.31 4.88
N LYS A 169 -2.16 10.73 4.11
CA LYS A 169 -1.40 9.55 4.56
C LYS A 169 -0.46 9.81 5.75
N TYR A 170 -0.03 11.05 5.96
CA TYR A 170 0.78 11.44 7.12
C TYR A 170 0.05 11.26 8.46
N LEU A 171 -1.28 11.16 8.45
CA LEU A 171 -2.09 10.93 9.65
C LEU A 171 -1.87 9.53 10.26
N PHE A 172 -1.27 8.60 9.49
CA PHE A 172 -0.93 7.25 9.93
C PHE A 172 0.57 7.09 10.26
N PHE A 173 1.37 8.14 10.12
CA PHE A 173 2.81 8.07 10.40
C PHE A 173 3.06 7.82 11.88
N SER A 174 4.03 6.96 12.16
CA SER A 174 4.59 6.82 13.49
C SER A 174 5.47 8.02 13.86
N PRO A 175 5.68 8.30 15.16
CA PRO A 175 6.60 9.34 15.60
C PRO A 175 7.99 9.25 14.99
N GLU A 176 8.55 8.04 14.87
CA GLU A 176 9.86 7.82 14.23
C GLU A 176 9.83 8.12 12.71
N GLN A 177 8.72 7.85 12.01
CA GLN A 177 8.54 8.29 10.62
C GLN A 177 8.44 9.80 10.50
N ALA A 178 7.73 10.47 11.43
CA ALA A 178 7.59 11.92 11.46
C ALA A 178 8.92 12.64 11.72
N ARG A 179 9.83 12.00 12.46
CA ARG A 179 11.21 12.49 12.70
C ARG A 179 12.21 12.07 11.62
N GLY A 180 11.81 11.22 10.67
CA GLY A 180 12.73 10.69 9.64
C GLY A 180 13.78 9.73 10.19
N GLU A 181 13.51 9.09 11.32
CA GLU A 181 14.38 8.11 11.97
C GLU A 181 14.33 6.75 11.25
N ALA A 182 15.24 5.84 11.64
CA ALA A 182 15.19 4.46 11.18
C ALA A 182 13.92 3.77 11.71
N VAL A 183 13.18 3.16 10.79
CA VAL A 183 11.92 2.46 11.06
C VAL A 183 12.13 0.95 11.08
N ASP A 184 11.33 0.27 11.90
CA ASP A 184 11.27 -1.20 12.00
C ASP A 184 9.79 -1.67 11.95
N ALA A 185 9.56 -2.96 12.18
CA ALA A 185 8.22 -3.57 12.17
C ALA A 185 7.20 -2.87 13.10
N ARG A 186 7.66 -2.21 14.17
CA ARG A 186 6.79 -1.51 15.15
C ARG A 186 6.18 -0.22 14.58
N THR A 187 6.67 0.25 13.44
CA THR A 187 6.01 1.31 12.66
C THR A 187 4.68 0.82 12.09
N ASP A 188 4.60 -0.42 11.60
CA ASP A 188 3.34 -0.98 11.08
C ASP A 188 2.37 -1.36 12.21
N VAL A 189 2.90 -1.71 13.40
CA VAL A 189 2.10 -1.88 14.64
C VAL A 189 1.38 -0.58 15.01
N TRP A 190 2.11 0.55 15.01
CA TRP A 190 1.52 1.87 15.24
C TRP A 190 0.42 2.18 14.22
N ALA A 191 0.73 2.04 12.93
CA ALA A 191 -0.22 2.36 11.86
C ALA A 191 -1.47 1.47 11.92
N THR A 192 -1.33 0.19 12.26
CA THR A 192 -2.46 -0.73 12.53
C THR A 192 -3.28 -0.25 13.72
N GLY A 193 -2.64 0.24 14.80
CA GLY A 193 -3.31 0.90 15.91
C GLY A 193 -4.11 2.12 15.47
N VAL A 194 -3.56 2.99 14.62
CA VAL A 194 -4.27 4.17 14.11
C VAL A 194 -5.49 3.76 13.27
N VAL A 195 -5.36 2.75 12.42
CA VAL A 195 -6.48 2.19 11.64
C VAL A 195 -7.55 1.59 12.57
N LEU A 196 -7.16 0.82 13.58
CA LEU A 196 -8.09 0.25 14.57
C LEU A 196 -8.83 1.35 15.35
N PHE A 197 -8.12 2.39 15.79
CA PHE A 197 -8.73 3.56 16.43
C PHE A 197 -9.79 4.18 15.52
N GLN A 198 -9.46 4.40 14.24
CA GLN A 198 -10.39 4.98 13.28
C GLN A 198 -11.63 4.10 13.08
N MET A 199 -11.47 2.78 13.00
CA MET A 199 -12.59 1.86 12.88
C MET A 199 -13.50 1.91 14.11
N LEU A 200 -12.93 1.98 15.32
CA LEU A 200 -13.68 1.95 16.59
C LEU A 200 -14.34 3.29 16.93
N CYS A 201 -13.69 4.40 16.59
CA CYS A 201 -14.09 5.74 17.01
C CYS A 201 -14.72 6.56 15.88
N GLY A 202 -14.68 6.08 14.62
CA GLY A 202 -15.21 6.79 13.45
C GLY A 202 -14.37 7.99 12.99
N ARG A 203 -13.31 8.34 13.73
CA ARG A 203 -12.39 9.46 13.46
C ARG A 203 -10.96 9.10 13.83
N LEU A 204 -10.00 9.87 13.33
CA LEU A 204 -8.59 9.63 13.61
C LEU A 204 -8.19 10.15 15.01
N PRO A 205 -7.14 9.59 15.64
CA PRO A 205 -6.64 10.08 16.92
C PRO A 205 -5.97 11.46 16.80
N LEU A 206 -5.48 11.80 15.60
CA LEU A 206 -4.96 13.12 15.24
C LEU A 206 -5.55 13.57 13.91
N GLU A 207 -5.88 14.85 13.84
CA GLU A 207 -6.34 15.53 12.65
C GLU A 207 -5.67 16.92 12.55
N GLY A 208 -5.65 17.47 11.34
CA GLY A 208 -5.08 18.79 11.06
C GLY A 208 -4.12 18.75 9.87
N GLN A 209 -3.51 19.90 9.57
CA GLN A 209 -2.54 20.03 8.48
C GLN A 209 -1.25 19.26 8.77
N VAL A 210 -0.53 18.87 7.72
CA VAL A 210 0.71 18.06 7.78
C VAL A 210 1.66 18.56 8.86
N HIS A 211 2.10 19.83 8.78
CA HIS A 211 3.06 20.39 9.72
C HIS A 211 2.57 20.38 11.17
N ALA A 212 1.27 20.63 11.40
CA ALA A 212 0.71 20.62 12.74
C ALA A 212 0.70 19.20 13.32
N VAL A 213 0.31 18.20 12.55
CA VAL A 213 0.29 16.79 12.99
C VAL A 213 1.70 16.28 13.26
N LEU A 214 2.64 16.50 12.34
CA LEU A 214 4.03 16.08 12.53
C LEU A 214 4.66 16.77 13.75
N LYS A 215 4.39 18.07 13.96
CA LYS A 215 4.85 18.78 15.16
C LYS A 215 4.30 18.15 16.44
N ARG A 216 3.00 17.86 16.51
CA ARG A 216 2.38 17.23 17.70
C ARG A 216 2.97 15.85 18.01
N LEU A 217 3.26 15.05 16.99
CA LEU A 217 3.94 13.76 17.14
C LEU A 217 5.38 13.93 17.66
N ASN A 218 6.10 14.94 17.14
CA ASN A 218 7.47 15.23 17.56
C ASN A 218 7.55 15.79 18.99
N ASP A 219 6.59 16.62 19.37
CA ASP A 219 6.46 17.19 20.72
C ASP A 219 6.01 16.16 21.76
N GLY A 220 5.75 14.91 21.33
CA GLY A 220 5.32 13.83 22.22
C GLY A 220 3.91 14.04 22.78
N GLN A 221 3.03 14.72 22.05
CA GLN A 221 1.66 14.93 22.50
C GLN A 221 0.94 13.58 22.68
N ARG A 222 0.39 13.36 23.88
CA ARG A 222 -0.41 12.18 24.18
C ARG A 222 -1.65 12.13 23.28
N LEU A 223 -1.88 10.97 22.67
CA LEU A 223 -3.08 10.69 21.89
C LEU A 223 -4.30 10.51 22.81
N PRO A 224 -5.51 10.87 22.35
CA PRO A 224 -6.72 10.61 23.12
C PRO A 224 -6.89 9.10 23.32
N SER A 225 -7.36 8.70 24.49
CA SER A 225 -7.80 7.32 24.69
C SER A 225 -9.07 7.07 23.86
N PRO A 226 -9.19 5.91 23.20
CA PRO A 226 -10.42 5.47 22.55
C PRO A 226 -11.67 5.67 23.42
N ARG A 227 -11.58 5.40 24.72
CA ARG A 227 -12.70 5.56 25.68
C ARG A 227 -13.11 7.01 25.92
N GLN A 228 -12.21 7.98 25.72
CA GLN A 228 -12.56 9.41 25.74
C GLN A 228 -13.44 9.80 24.54
N VAL A 229 -13.37 9.02 23.45
CA VAL A 229 -14.18 9.24 22.24
C VAL A 229 -15.43 8.37 22.25
N ARG A 230 -15.30 7.13 22.71
CA ARG A 230 -16.33 6.10 22.70
C ARG A 230 -16.31 5.33 24.04
N PRO A 231 -17.07 5.81 25.06
CA PRO A 231 -16.98 5.30 26.43
C PRO A 231 -17.32 3.81 26.62
N ASP A 232 -18.12 3.23 25.71
CA ASP A 232 -18.49 1.81 25.67
C ASP A 232 -17.35 0.87 25.23
N ILE A 233 -16.21 1.41 24.76
CA ILE A 233 -15.04 0.59 24.47
C ILE A 233 -14.57 -0.13 25.75
N PRO A 234 -14.41 -1.47 25.72
CA PRO A 234 -13.93 -2.22 26.87
C PRO A 234 -12.51 -1.80 27.31
N VAL A 235 -12.28 -1.80 28.63
CA VAL A 235 -10.99 -1.43 29.24
C VAL A 235 -9.82 -2.21 28.63
N ALA A 236 -9.98 -3.52 28.43
CA ALA A 236 -8.94 -4.37 27.87
C ALA A 236 -8.54 -3.94 26.44
N LEU A 237 -9.53 -3.60 25.59
CA LEU A 237 -9.27 -3.16 24.23
C LEU A 237 -8.61 -1.78 24.19
N ASP A 238 -9.03 -0.87 25.08
CA ASP A 238 -8.40 0.45 25.24
C ASP A 238 -6.93 0.32 25.65
N ALA A 239 -6.62 -0.59 26.58
CA ALA A 239 -5.25 -0.86 27.00
C ALA A 239 -4.37 -1.42 25.86
N ILE A 240 -4.91 -2.37 25.06
CA ILE A 240 -4.24 -2.89 23.86
C ILE A 240 -3.95 -1.74 22.89
N LEU A 241 -4.94 -0.90 22.62
CA LEU A 241 -4.81 0.19 21.66
C LEU A 241 -3.84 1.28 22.13
N GLN A 242 -3.86 1.62 23.44
CA GLN A 242 -2.88 2.53 24.04
C GLN A 242 -1.44 1.98 23.95
N LYS A 243 -1.22 0.67 24.16
CA LYS A 243 0.10 0.05 23.97
C LYS A 243 0.55 0.11 22.52
N ALA A 244 -0.32 -0.20 21.55
CA ALA A 244 0.00 -0.12 20.12
C ALA A 244 0.35 1.32 19.68
N LEU A 245 -0.29 2.31 20.29
CA LEU A 245 -0.14 3.74 20.04
C LEU A 245 0.81 4.44 21.02
N ALA A 246 1.71 3.70 21.68
CA ALA A 246 2.72 4.31 22.53
C ALA A 246 3.70 5.14 21.69
N LEU A 247 3.96 6.39 22.08
CA LEU A 247 4.83 7.30 21.33
C LEU A 247 6.27 6.75 21.24
N ASN A 248 6.75 6.22 22.37
CA ASN A 248 8.00 5.48 22.43
C ASN A 248 7.81 4.11 21.75
N LYS A 249 8.60 3.80 20.72
CA LYS A 249 8.46 2.55 19.98
C LYS A 249 8.85 1.32 20.82
N GLU A 250 9.73 1.47 21.79
CA GLU A 250 10.10 0.40 22.74
C GLU A 250 8.98 0.07 23.72
N ALA A 251 8.01 0.95 23.91
CA ALA A 251 6.84 0.70 24.76
C ALA A 251 5.66 0.07 23.99
N ARG A 252 5.79 -0.13 22.67
CA ARG A 252 4.78 -0.80 21.84
C ARG A 252 4.90 -2.31 21.95
N PHE A 253 3.94 -3.01 21.34
CA PHE A 253 4.12 -4.42 21.01
C PHE A 253 5.37 -4.59 20.15
N GLU A 254 6.17 -5.61 20.47
CA GLU A 254 7.44 -5.86 19.82
C GLU A 254 7.26 -6.25 18.35
N SER A 255 6.14 -6.92 18.05
CA SER A 255 5.80 -7.40 16.71
C SER A 255 4.31 -7.28 16.42
N ALA A 256 3.96 -7.35 15.13
CA ALA A 256 2.56 -7.46 14.72
C ALA A 256 1.88 -8.74 15.26
N HIS A 257 2.63 -9.82 15.47
CA HIS A 257 2.10 -11.05 16.07
C HIS A 257 1.63 -10.82 17.51
N GLU A 258 2.43 -10.15 18.34
CA GLU A 258 2.07 -9.89 19.74
C GLU A 258 0.80 -9.01 19.85
N LEU A 259 0.67 -8.00 18.97
CA LEU A 259 -0.57 -7.21 18.86
C LEU A 259 -1.75 -8.08 18.40
N GLY A 260 -1.54 -8.89 17.35
CA GLY A 260 -2.56 -9.79 16.81
C GLY A 260 -3.07 -10.79 17.85
N ASP A 261 -2.19 -11.35 18.67
CA ASP A 261 -2.52 -12.30 19.74
C ASP A 261 -3.30 -11.62 20.87
N ALA A 262 -2.91 -10.41 21.26
CA ALA A 262 -3.67 -9.64 22.25
C ALA A 262 -5.09 -9.33 21.75
N LEU A 263 -5.23 -8.96 20.48
CA LEU A 263 -6.54 -8.73 19.83
C LEU A 263 -7.36 -10.01 19.72
N ALA A 264 -6.73 -11.14 19.38
CA ALA A 264 -7.38 -12.44 19.31
C ALA A 264 -7.92 -12.88 20.69
N GLY A 265 -7.08 -12.77 21.73
CA GLY A 265 -7.48 -13.08 23.11
C GLY A 265 -8.66 -12.22 23.58
N PHE A 266 -8.66 -10.92 23.24
CA PHE A 266 -9.79 -10.04 23.49
C PHE A 266 -11.04 -10.46 22.69
N LEU A 267 -10.92 -10.75 21.39
CA LEU A 267 -12.06 -11.09 20.54
C LEU A 267 -12.76 -12.37 20.99
N TYR A 268 -12.00 -13.44 21.26
CA TYR A 268 -12.58 -14.73 21.63
C TYR A 268 -13.13 -14.77 23.05
N SER A 269 -12.61 -13.92 23.96
CA SER A 269 -13.17 -13.79 25.31
C SER A 269 -14.44 -12.92 25.32
N SER A 270 -14.46 -11.82 24.56
CA SER A 270 -15.60 -10.89 24.52
C SER A 270 -16.73 -11.36 23.59
N THR A 271 -16.40 -12.07 22.51
CA THR A 271 -17.35 -12.51 21.48
C THR A 271 -17.07 -13.96 21.06
N PRO A 272 -17.34 -14.96 21.92
CA PRO A 272 -16.96 -16.37 21.67
C PRO A 272 -17.56 -17.00 20.41
N ARG A 273 -18.67 -16.45 19.90
CA ARG A 273 -19.37 -16.92 18.69
C ARG A 273 -19.02 -16.11 17.44
N PHE A 274 -18.00 -15.26 17.51
CA PHE A 274 -17.58 -14.47 16.36
C PHE A 274 -17.20 -15.37 15.19
N SER A 275 -17.63 -14.99 13.99
CA SER A 275 -17.28 -15.68 12.76
C SER A 275 -16.73 -14.68 11.75
N PRO A 276 -15.71 -15.05 10.95
CA PRO A 276 -15.28 -14.24 9.80
C PRO A 276 -16.43 -13.88 8.86
N MET A 277 -17.48 -14.73 8.80
CA MET A 277 -18.69 -14.45 8.03
C MET A 277 -19.43 -13.18 8.49
N SER A 278 -19.28 -12.75 9.74
CA SER A 278 -19.85 -11.49 10.22
C SER A 278 -19.30 -10.29 9.44
N VAL A 279 -18.04 -10.33 9.01
CA VAL A 279 -17.46 -9.29 8.13
C VAL A 279 -18.09 -9.34 6.74
N ALA A 280 -18.23 -10.54 6.18
CA ALA A 280 -18.88 -10.76 4.90
C ALA A 280 -20.32 -10.22 4.90
N TYR A 281 -21.08 -10.55 5.94
CA TYR A 281 -22.46 -10.10 6.10
C TYR A 281 -22.58 -8.60 6.26
N LEU A 282 -21.68 -7.96 7.04
CA LEU A 282 -21.64 -6.50 7.12
C LEU A 282 -21.42 -5.87 5.74
N LEU A 283 -20.49 -6.41 4.95
CA LEU A 283 -20.22 -5.90 3.61
C LEU A 283 -21.38 -6.09 2.65
N ARG A 284 -22.04 -7.26 2.68
CA ARG A 284 -23.25 -7.51 1.89
C ARG A 284 -24.38 -6.56 2.26
N GLU A 285 -24.52 -6.24 3.54
CA GLU A 285 -25.48 -5.25 4.00
C GLU A 285 -25.14 -3.84 3.52
N LEU A 286 -23.89 -3.41 3.70
CA LEU A 286 -23.44 -2.06 3.33
C LEU A 286 -23.43 -1.83 1.81
N PHE A 287 -23.15 -2.87 1.02
CA PHE A 287 -22.99 -2.81 -0.44
C PHE A 287 -24.04 -3.63 -1.20
N ARG A 288 -25.20 -3.89 -0.59
CA ARG A 288 -26.27 -4.71 -1.18
C ARG A 288 -26.62 -4.33 -2.62
N GLN A 289 -26.87 -3.05 -2.85
CA GLN A 289 -27.20 -2.52 -4.18
C GLN A 289 -26.08 -2.74 -5.21
N ASP A 290 -24.82 -2.59 -4.79
CA ASP A 290 -23.67 -2.77 -5.67
C ASP A 290 -23.52 -4.26 -6.04
N LEU A 291 -23.75 -5.17 -5.10
CA LEU A 291 -23.71 -6.62 -5.32
C LEU A 291 -24.84 -7.10 -6.22
N GLU A 292 -26.06 -6.63 -5.99
CA GLU A 292 -27.23 -6.94 -6.82
C GLU A 292 -27.02 -6.48 -8.27
N ALA A 293 -26.48 -5.28 -8.47
CA ALA A 293 -26.15 -4.77 -9.79
C ALA A 293 -25.09 -5.62 -10.52
N LEU A 294 -24.20 -6.28 -9.77
CA LEU A 294 -23.20 -7.21 -10.29
C LEU A 294 -23.72 -8.65 -10.43
N GLY A 295 -24.97 -8.92 -10.05
CA GLY A 295 -25.55 -10.27 -10.04
C GLY A 295 -24.91 -11.21 -9.00
N MET A 296 -24.31 -10.66 -7.94
CA MET A 296 -23.66 -11.42 -6.86
C MET A 296 -24.63 -11.69 -5.71
N ASP A 297 -24.35 -12.73 -4.92
CA ASP A 297 -25.17 -13.08 -3.76
C ASP A 297 -25.01 -12.07 -2.62
N ALA A 298 -26.06 -11.29 -2.36
CA ALA A 298 -26.12 -10.31 -1.28
C ALA A 298 -26.91 -10.82 -0.05
N ARG A 299 -27.22 -12.12 0.05
CA ARG A 299 -28.00 -12.67 1.18
C ARG A 299 -27.24 -12.54 2.50
N VAL A 300 -27.98 -12.08 3.50
CA VAL A 300 -27.55 -11.93 4.89
C VAL A 300 -28.58 -12.63 5.79
N PRO A 301 -28.15 -13.42 6.79
CA PRO A 301 -29.08 -14.07 7.72
C PRO A 301 -29.91 -13.03 8.51
N PRO A 302 -31.22 -13.27 8.74
CA PRO A 302 -32.06 -12.34 9.50
C PRO A 302 -31.51 -12.01 10.89
N SER A 303 -30.91 -12.99 11.56
CA SER A 303 -30.26 -12.81 12.88
C SER A 303 -29.13 -11.78 12.85
N PHE A 304 -28.40 -11.69 11.74
CA PHE A 304 -27.33 -10.69 11.58
C PHE A 304 -27.90 -9.31 11.24
N VAL A 305 -29.01 -9.24 10.51
CA VAL A 305 -29.70 -7.96 10.25
C VAL A 305 -30.21 -7.36 11.56
N GLU A 306 -30.73 -8.18 12.46
CA GLU A 306 -31.12 -7.77 13.81
C GLU A 306 -29.92 -7.25 14.63
N GLU A 307 -28.80 -7.97 14.60
CA GLU A 307 -27.54 -7.55 15.24
C GLU A 307 -27.04 -6.19 14.68
N VAL A 308 -27.15 -5.98 13.36
CA VAL A 308 -26.81 -4.71 12.71
C VAL A 308 -27.71 -3.57 13.17
N SER A 309 -29.01 -3.80 13.35
CA SER A 309 -29.93 -2.77 13.85
C SER A 309 -29.52 -2.28 15.24
N ILE A 310 -29.14 -3.21 16.13
CA ILE A 310 -28.63 -2.90 17.48
C ILE A 310 -27.38 -2.02 17.37
N TRP A 311 -26.46 -2.31 16.44
CA TRP A 311 -25.25 -1.51 16.25
C TRP A 311 -25.51 -0.12 15.67
N ARG A 312 -26.57 0.07 14.88
CA ARG A 312 -26.98 1.37 14.33
C ARG A 312 -27.65 2.25 15.38
N GLU A 313 -28.39 1.66 16.32
CA GLU A 313 -29.10 2.36 17.40
C GLU A 313 -28.18 2.78 18.56
N ALA A 314 -26.90 2.40 18.53
CA ALA A 314 -25.91 2.86 19.50
C ALA A 314 -25.87 4.40 19.52
N PRO A 315 -25.93 5.06 20.70
CA PRO A 315 -26.13 6.50 20.80
C PRO A 315 -25.07 7.29 20.02
N PRO A 316 -25.46 8.41 19.40
CA PRO A 316 -24.56 9.22 18.58
C PRO A 316 -23.37 9.69 19.40
N LEU A 317 -22.18 9.51 18.82
CA LEU A 317 -20.92 9.92 19.43
C LEU A 317 -20.98 11.43 19.77
N PRO A 318 -20.47 11.85 20.94
CA PRO A 318 -20.37 13.27 21.24
C PRO A 318 -19.50 13.96 20.18
N ALA A 319 -19.97 15.13 19.70
CA ALA A 319 -19.23 15.92 18.72
C ALA A 319 -17.83 16.25 19.26
N PRO A 320 -16.79 16.31 18.42
CA PRO A 320 -15.44 16.66 18.84
C PRO A 320 -15.45 18.10 19.39
N THR A 321 -15.48 18.24 20.71
CA THR A 321 -15.34 19.54 21.36
C THR A 321 -13.93 20.05 21.13
N GLN A 322 -13.82 21.17 20.42
CA GLN A 322 -12.58 21.93 20.24
C GLN A 322 -12.21 22.68 21.54
N HIS A 323 -12.10 22.02 22.69
CA HIS A 323 -11.48 22.62 23.87
C HIS A 323 -10.65 21.57 24.60
N GLY A 324 -9.49 22.03 25.07
CA GLY A 324 -8.40 21.22 25.59
C GLY A 324 -8.83 20.26 26.69
N VAL A 325 -8.10 19.16 26.76
CA VAL A 325 -8.04 18.24 27.89
C VAL A 325 -7.98 19.08 29.18
N PRO A 326 -8.93 18.95 30.13
CA PRO A 326 -8.68 19.42 31.48
C PRO A 326 -7.50 18.61 32.00
N ALA A 327 -6.47 19.27 32.51
CA ALA A 327 -5.37 18.59 33.17
C ALA A 327 -5.96 17.60 34.18
N LEU A 328 -5.69 16.31 33.98
CA LEU A 328 -5.87 15.32 35.02
C LEU A 328 -4.85 15.69 36.11
N GLU A 329 -5.29 16.51 37.05
CA GLU A 329 -4.67 16.55 38.37
C GLU A 329 -4.58 15.10 38.86
N ALA A 330 -3.40 14.78 39.37
CA ALA A 330 -3.04 13.46 39.86
C ALA A 330 -4.19 12.88 40.68
N LEU A 331 -4.68 11.71 40.26
CA LEU A 331 -5.35 10.81 41.17
C LEU A 331 -4.34 10.50 42.27
N ASP A 332 -4.55 11.17 43.40
CA ASP A 332 -3.93 10.93 44.69
C ASP A 332 -4.14 9.45 45.03
N LEU A 333 -3.21 8.60 44.57
CA LEU A 333 -2.97 7.28 45.16
C LEU A 333 -2.31 7.54 46.51
N ARG A 334 -3.13 8.04 47.45
CA ARG A 334 -2.81 7.94 48.87
C ARG A 334 -2.90 6.47 49.21
N THR A 335 -1.74 5.90 49.48
CA THR A 335 -1.60 4.67 50.26
C THR A 335 -2.38 4.86 51.55
N GLU A 336 -3.60 4.33 51.64
CA GLU A 336 -4.21 4.11 52.94
C GLU A 336 -3.38 3.02 53.63
N GLU A 337 -2.71 3.41 54.72
CA GLU A 337 -2.19 2.48 55.71
C GLU A 337 -3.37 1.62 56.19
N ARG A 338 -3.45 0.40 55.68
CA ARG A 338 -4.30 -0.64 56.28
C ARG A 338 -3.66 -1.05 57.60
N GLU A 339 -4.40 -0.88 58.69
CA GLU A 339 -4.07 -1.50 59.97
C GLU A 339 -3.88 -3.02 59.80
N PRO A 340 -2.92 -3.62 60.54
CA PRO A 340 -2.63 -5.04 60.42
C PRO A 340 -3.80 -5.87 60.96
N VAL A 341 -4.34 -6.74 60.11
CA VAL A 341 -5.26 -7.82 60.51
C VAL A 341 -4.41 -8.98 61.03
N ASP A 342 -4.63 -9.37 62.28
CA ASP A 342 -4.03 -10.55 62.90
C ASP A 342 -4.43 -11.81 62.13
N VAL A 343 -3.47 -12.43 61.46
CA VAL A 343 -3.62 -13.77 60.87
C VAL A 343 -2.72 -14.72 61.65
N VAL A 344 -3.38 -15.60 62.42
CA VAL A 344 -2.80 -16.73 63.13
C VAL A 344 -2.11 -17.66 62.13
N ALA A 345 -0.80 -17.88 62.30
CA ALA A 345 -0.02 -18.87 61.57
C ALA A 345 0.05 -20.20 62.36
N PRO A 346 -0.08 -21.37 61.71
CA PRO A 346 0.21 -22.65 62.33
C PRO A 346 1.71 -22.99 62.28
N GLU A 347 2.11 -23.79 63.27
CA GLU A 347 3.46 -24.23 63.68
C GLU A 347 4.21 -25.20 62.74
N LEU A 348 5.47 -25.46 63.14
CA LEU A 348 6.48 -26.47 62.76
C LEU A 348 7.48 -26.04 61.66
N GLU A 349 8.81 -26.17 61.79
CA GLU A 349 9.65 -26.99 62.69
C GLU A 349 11.12 -26.50 62.71
N ASP A 350 11.87 -26.95 63.72
CA ASP A 350 13.23 -26.57 64.19
C ASP A 350 14.44 -26.75 63.25
N ALA A 351 15.50 -25.92 63.44
CA ALA A 351 16.91 -26.30 63.76
C ALA A 351 17.90 -25.08 63.63
N PRO A 352 19.16 -25.14 64.14
CA PRO A 352 19.64 -24.69 65.46
C PRO A 352 20.59 -23.44 65.42
N PRO A 353 21.02 -22.88 66.58
CA PRO A 353 21.52 -21.50 66.67
C PRO A 353 23.03 -21.29 66.45
N ALA A 354 23.37 -20.06 66.08
CA ALA A 354 24.72 -19.57 65.79
C ALA A 354 25.62 -19.37 67.03
N PRO A 355 26.97 -19.40 66.88
CA PRO A 355 27.88 -18.77 67.83
C PRO A 355 28.28 -17.35 67.39
N ARG A 356 28.28 -16.43 68.36
CA ARG A 356 28.89 -15.08 68.36
C ARG A 356 30.03 -15.06 69.43
N PRO A 357 30.78 -13.95 69.65
CA PRO A 357 31.66 -13.22 68.73
C PRO A 357 33.05 -12.92 69.39
N THR A 358 33.84 -12.03 68.76
CA THR A 358 34.82 -11.06 69.34
C THR A 358 36.32 -11.41 69.33
N ARG A 359 37.11 -10.63 68.58
CA ARG A 359 38.05 -9.57 69.05
C ARG A 359 38.66 -8.84 67.83
N LEU A 360 38.45 -7.53 67.71
CA LEU A 360 39.38 -6.45 68.14
C LEU A 360 40.58 -6.36 67.18
N GLY A 361 40.82 -5.35 66.34
CA GLY A 361 40.50 -3.91 66.35
C GLY A 361 41.80 -3.16 65.97
N LEU A 362 41.68 -1.96 65.35
CA LEU A 362 42.73 -0.94 65.04
C LEU A 362 43.53 -1.16 63.73
N LEU A 363 43.63 -0.22 62.75
CA LEU A 363 43.64 1.25 62.73
C LEU A 363 43.12 1.90 61.43
N ALA A 364 42.46 3.06 61.62
CA ALA A 364 42.55 4.36 60.93
C ALA A 364 42.38 4.55 59.39
N GLU A 365 41.30 5.29 59.08
CA GLU A 365 41.13 6.47 58.21
C GLU A 365 41.47 6.46 56.70
N GLY A 366 40.49 6.92 55.90
CA GLY A 366 40.75 7.79 54.74
C GLY A 366 40.16 7.35 53.40
N SER A 367 39.05 7.98 53.01
CA SER A 367 38.53 8.23 51.64
C SER A 367 39.09 7.44 50.45
N ARG A 368 38.22 6.84 49.63
CA ARG A 368 38.24 6.96 48.15
C ARG A 368 37.06 6.28 47.46
N ALA A 369 36.25 7.11 46.81
CA ALA A 369 35.46 6.73 45.65
C ALA A 369 36.39 6.50 44.43
N SER A 370 35.86 5.78 43.43
CA SER A 370 36.42 5.49 42.09
C SER A 370 37.28 4.22 41.93
N GLN A 371 36.64 3.06 41.70
CA GLN A 371 37.30 1.90 41.06
C GLN A 371 36.41 1.06 40.11
N TRP A 372 35.31 1.61 39.56
CA TRP A 372 34.47 0.89 38.57
C TRP A 372 34.55 1.44 37.13
N VAL A 373 35.61 2.16 36.77
CA VAL A 373 35.78 2.73 35.41
C VAL A 373 36.92 2.10 34.60
N SER A 374 37.78 1.27 35.19
CA SER A 374 38.99 0.79 34.50
C SER A 374 38.81 -0.40 33.55
N GLY A 375 37.64 -1.06 33.53
CA GLY A 375 37.39 -2.24 32.67
C GLY A 375 36.89 -1.91 31.26
N VAL A 376 36.07 -0.86 31.11
CA VAL A 376 35.41 -0.54 29.83
C VAL A 376 36.32 0.22 28.88
N GLY A 377 37.24 1.04 29.41
CA GLY A 377 38.19 1.81 28.59
C GLY A 377 39.21 0.95 27.85
N LEU A 378 39.64 -0.18 28.44
CA LEU A 378 40.65 -1.05 27.83
C LEU A 378 40.10 -1.82 26.61
N VAL A 379 38.83 -2.22 26.66
CA VAL A 379 38.15 -2.94 25.57
C VAL A 379 37.86 -2.00 24.40
N LEU A 380 37.45 -0.76 24.68
CA LEU A 380 37.23 0.27 23.65
C LEU A 380 38.53 0.69 22.95
N ALA A 381 39.64 0.79 23.69
CA ALA A 381 40.94 1.08 23.10
C ALA A 381 41.45 -0.05 22.20
N ALA A 382 41.25 -1.32 22.61
CA ALA A 382 41.63 -2.47 21.79
C ALA A 382 40.82 -2.56 20.48
N VAL A 383 39.52 -2.28 20.53
CA VAL A 383 38.66 -2.26 19.33
C VAL A 383 39.05 -1.13 18.38
N LEU A 384 39.38 0.06 18.91
CA LEU A 384 39.83 1.20 18.09
C LEU A 384 41.18 0.93 17.41
N VAL A 385 42.10 0.23 18.08
CA VAL A 385 43.39 -0.16 17.47
C VAL A 385 43.19 -1.20 16.36
N VAL A 386 42.29 -2.17 16.53
CA VAL A 386 42.00 -3.17 15.48
C VAL A 386 41.34 -2.51 14.26
N VAL A 387 40.41 -1.58 14.47
CA VAL A 387 39.77 -0.83 13.38
C VAL A 387 40.80 0.05 12.65
N ALA A 388 41.70 0.72 13.38
CA ALA A 388 42.76 1.54 12.78
C ALA A 388 43.76 0.69 11.95
N VAL A 389 44.15 -0.49 12.43
CA VAL A 389 45.06 -1.38 11.69
C VAL A 389 44.40 -1.95 10.42
N THR A 390 43.10 -2.22 10.44
CA THR A 390 42.37 -2.71 9.26
C THR A 390 42.13 -1.64 8.19
N TRP A 391 41.90 -0.38 8.59
CA TRP A 391 41.75 0.75 7.66
C TRP A 391 43.07 1.15 7.02
N VAL A 392 44.14 1.26 7.81
CA VAL A 392 45.49 1.61 7.30
C VAL A 392 46.05 0.49 6.40
N GLY A 393 45.73 -0.77 6.67
CA GLY A 393 46.10 -1.91 5.82
C GLY A 393 45.35 -1.99 4.49
N ALA A 394 44.14 -1.41 4.42
CA ALA A 394 43.34 -1.36 3.18
C ALA A 394 43.83 -0.23 2.25
N ASP A 395 44.18 0.93 2.79
CA ASP A 395 44.70 2.07 2.02
C ASP A 395 46.10 1.81 1.46
N LEU A 396 46.98 1.13 2.21
CA LEU A 396 48.31 0.73 1.71
C LEU A 396 48.26 -0.33 0.61
N ARG A 397 47.18 -1.14 0.54
CA ARG A 397 46.94 -2.09 -0.56
C ARG A 397 46.34 -1.43 -1.80
N ALA A 398 45.55 -0.37 -1.63
CA ALA A 398 45.03 0.42 -2.73
C ALA A 398 46.12 1.28 -3.40
N ALA A 399 47.06 1.82 -2.62
CA ALA A 399 48.15 2.66 -3.13
C ALA A 399 49.29 1.89 -3.84
N ALA A 400 49.36 0.57 -3.70
CA ALA A 400 50.43 -0.26 -4.30
C ALA A 400 50.12 -0.82 -5.70
N LEU A 401 48.94 -0.53 -6.28
CA LEU A 401 48.52 -1.05 -7.59
C LEU A 401 48.53 0.00 -8.73
N GLU A 402 48.88 1.25 -8.46
CA GLU A 402 48.97 2.31 -9.48
C GLU A 402 50.45 2.60 -9.84
N ALA A 403 51.03 1.76 -10.71
CA ALA A 403 52.26 2.09 -11.42
C ALA A 403 51.94 2.84 -12.74
N PRO A 404 52.74 3.83 -13.18
CA PRO A 404 52.49 4.56 -14.43
C PRO A 404 52.62 3.62 -15.64
N ARG A 405 51.57 3.54 -16.46
CA ARG A 405 51.59 2.79 -17.73
C ARG A 405 52.24 3.60 -18.84
N GLU A 406 53.31 3.07 -19.43
CA GLU A 406 53.88 3.56 -20.69
C GLU A 406 52.91 3.34 -21.87
N PRO A 407 52.96 4.17 -22.93
CA PRO A 407 52.13 3.98 -24.12
C PRO A 407 52.65 2.81 -24.96
N GLY A 408 51.87 1.73 -25.04
CA GLY A 408 52.14 0.57 -25.89
C GLY A 408 51.88 0.81 -27.39
N PRO A 409 52.45 -0.03 -28.28
CA PRO A 409 52.36 0.14 -29.73
C PRO A 409 50.95 -0.17 -30.29
N PRO A 410 50.59 0.32 -31.49
CA PRO A 410 49.24 0.21 -32.02
C PRO A 410 48.84 -1.25 -32.27
N ARG A 411 47.69 -1.65 -31.73
CA ARG A 411 47.15 -3.01 -31.85
C ARG A 411 46.37 -3.16 -33.16
N ALA A 412 46.74 -4.18 -33.94
CA ALA A 412 46.09 -4.57 -35.18
C ALA A 412 44.61 -4.94 -34.98
N VAL A 413 43.77 -4.49 -35.92
CA VAL A 413 42.35 -4.80 -36.03
C VAL A 413 42.17 -6.31 -36.28
N ARG A 414 41.57 -7.03 -35.33
CA ARG A 414 41.01 -8.37 -35.59
C ARG A 414 39.63 -8.21 -36.20
N MET A 415 39.51 -8.54 -37.49
CA MET A 415 38.22 -8.73 -38.15
C MET A 415 37.47 -9.89 -37.49
N GLY A 416 36.20 -9.65 -37.13
CA GLY A 416 35.28 -10.72 -36.75
C GLY A 416 34.97 -11.64 -37.93
N PRO A 417 34.54 -12.89 -37.69
CA PRO A 417 34.16 -13.82 -38.75
C PRO A 417 32.93 -13.30 -39.52
N PRO A 418 32.83 -13.57 -40.84
CA PRO A 418 31.74 -13.07 -41.67
C PRO A 418 30.38 -13.70 -41.30
N PRO A 419 29.26 -12.98 -41.54
CA PRO A 419 27.93 -13.51 -41.28
C PRO A 419 27.60 -14.70 -42.18
N SER A 420 26.93 -15.70 -41.61
CA SER A 420 26.45 -16.89 -42.32
C SER A 420 25.42 -16.54 -43.42
N PRO A 421 25.41 -17.26 -44.55
CA PRO A 421 24.48 -16.98 -45.65
C PRO A 421 23.02 -17.33 -45.26
N PRO A 422 22.03 -16.68 -45.89
CA PRO A 422 20.61 -16.91 -45.62
C PRO A 422 20.20 -18.34 -46.03
N ALA A 423 19.37 -18.96 -45.19
CA ALA A 423 18.80 -20.27 -45.43
C ALA A 423 17.96 -20.30 -46.71
N ALA A 424 18.11 -21.37 -47.49
CA ALA A 424 17.33 -21.65 -48.70
C ALA A 424 15.82 -21.76 -48.38
N PRO A 425 14.94 -21.45 -49.35
CA PRO A 425 13.50 -21.52 -49.14
C PRO A 425 13.04 -22.95 -48.92
N VAL A 426 12.39 -23.20 -47.79
CA VAL A 426 11.72 -24.46 -47.49
C VAL A 426 10.51 -24.60 -48.43
N ALA A 427 10.48 -25.71 -49.18
CA ALA A 427 9.41 -26.08 -50.07
C ALA A 427 8.06 -26.15 -49.33
N ALA A 428 7.02 -25.62 -49.97
CA ALA A 428 5.64 -25.67 -49.51
C ALA A 428 5.16 -27.12 -49.36
N SER A 429 4.66 -27.47 -48.17
CA SER A 429 3.80 -28.65 -48.00
C SER A 429 2.39 -28.33 -48.52
N PRO A 430 1.69 -29.29 -49.16
CA PRO A 430 0.48 -29.01 -49.92
C PRO A 430 -0.75 -28.72 -49.05
N ARG A 431 -1.64 -27.89 -49.58
CA ARG A 431 -2.98 -27.58 -49.05
C ARG A 431 -3.84 -28.86 -48.96
N PRO A 432 -4.70 -29.00 -47.94
CA PRO A 432 -5.81 -29.95 -48.01
C PRO A 432 -6.95 -29.37 -48.87
N GLU A 433 -7.41 -30.14 -49.85
CA GLU A 433 -8.62 -29.86 -50.64
C GLU A 433 -9.91 -30.25 -49.88
N PRO A 434 -11.07 -29.68 -50.26
CA PRO A 434 -12.29 -29.76 -49.48
C PRO A 434 -13.14 -30.99 -49.84
N ALA A 435 -13.64 -31.70 -48.82
CA ALA A 435 -14.65 -32.74 -49.01
C ALA A 435 -16.05 -32.12 -49.11
N SER A 436 -16.77 -32.50 -50.18
CA SER A 436 -18.21 -32.29 -50.39
C SER A 436 -18.95 -33.65 -50.39
N PRO A 437 -20.29 -33.69 -50.25
CA PRO A 437 -21.01 -34.73 -49.50
C PRO A 437 -21.85 -35.72 -50.34
N GLY A 438 -22.31 -36.81 -49.69
CA GLY A 438 -23.41 -37.72 -50.11
C GLY A 438 -23.04 -39.20 -49.86
N ARG A 439 -23.66 -39.94 -48.92
CA ARG A 439 -24.93 -40.74 -49.06
C ARG A 439 -24.93 -41.58 -50.35
N ASP A 440 -25.06 -42.91 -50.36
CA ASP A 440 -26.04 -43.80 -49.70
C ASP A 440 -25.60 -45.29 -49.81
N MET A 441 -26.37 -46.18 -49.17
CA MET A 441 -26.47 -47.65 -49.34
C MET A 441 -25.40 -48.50 -48.62
N ALA A 442 -25.62 -49.70 -48.10
CA ALA A 442 -26.72 -50.54 -47.62
C ALA A 442 -26.08 -51.94 -47.40
N SER A 443 -26.69 -52.79 -46.57
CA SER A 443 -26.52 -54.27 -46.47
C SER A 443 -25.14 -54.79 -45.96
N GLU A 444 -25.10 -55.50 -44.83
CA GLU A 444 -25.09 -57.00 -44.70
C GLU A 444 -23.72 -57.57 -45.14
N ASP A 445 -22.98 -58.45 -44.45
CA ASP A 445 -23.27 -59.49 -43.46
C ASP A 445 -22.02 -59.79 -42.60
N ASP A 446 -22.28 -60.40 -41.44
CA ASP A 446 -21.53 -61.45 -40.74
C ASP A 446 -20.02 -61.65 -40.98
N GLU A 447 -19.25 -61.63 -39.88
CA GLU A 447 -18.35 -62.75 -39.60
C GLU A 447 -18.08 -62.93 -38.10
N GLU A 448 -18.27 -64.17 -37.67
CA GLU A 448 -18.18 -64.74 -36.32
C GLU A 448 -16.75 -65.22 -36.00
N VAL A 449 -16.41 -65.14 -34.71
CA VAL A 449 -15.79 -66.22 -33.89
C VAL A 449 -14.26 -66.41 -33.79
N ALA A 450 -13.91 -66.62 -32.51
CA ALA A 450 -12.78 -67.33 -31.88
C ALA A 450 -11.46 -66.56 -31.68
N GLY A 451 -10.81 -66.59 -30.52
CA GLY A 451 -11.04 -67.34 -29.28
C GLY A 451 -9.70 -67.78 -28.66
N ASN A 452 -9.65 -67.78 -27.32
CA ASN A 452 -8.65 -68.37 -26.39
C ASN A 452 -7.25 -67.72 -26.29
N ASP A 453 -6.58 -67.69 -25.13
CA ASP A 453 -6.81 -68.29 -23.80
C ASP A 453 -5.84 -67.65 -22.79
N GLY A 454 -6.15 -67.75 -21.48
CA GLY A 454 -5.11 -67.77 -20.43
C GLY A 454 -5.38 -67.03 -19.12
N LEU A 455 -6.14 -67.69 -18.22
CA LEU A 455 -5.78 -68.04 -16.82
C LEU A 455 -5.23 -66.94 -15.86
N SER A 456 -5.60 -66.81 -14.58
CA SER A 456 -6.41 -67.58 -13.61
C SER A 456 -6.50 -66.80 -12.29
N ASP A 457 -7.62 -66.94 -11.58
CA ASP A 457 -7.86 -66.93 -10.10
C ASP A 457 -7.47 -65.71 -9.24
N GLY A 458 -8.24 -65.25 -8.24
CA GLY A 458 -9.49 -65.71 -7.65
C GLY A 458 -9.83 -64.93 -6.37
N GLU A 459 -11.12 -64.55 -6.26
CA GLU A 459 -11.99 -64.42 -5.04
C GLU A 459 -11.64 -63.40 -3.93
N ALA A 460 -12.56 -62.75 -3.19
CA ALA A 460 -14.01 -62.47 -3.15
C ALA A 460 -14.21 -61.57 -1.88
N ARG A 461 -15.24 -60.74 -1.60
CA ARG A 461 -16.70 -60.96 -1.68
C ARG A 461 -17.46 -59.67 -1.24
N ALA A 462 -18.57 -59.37 -1.96
CA ALA A 462 -19.94 -58.92 -1.57
C ALA A 462 -20.18 -57.71 -0.61
N ALA A 463 -21.27 -56.91 -0.64
CA ALA A 463 -22.65 -56.97 -1.20
C ALA A 463 -23.19 -55.51 -1.40
N ALA A 464 -23.88 -55.09 -2.47
CA ALA A 464 -25.26 -55.29 -2.95
C ALA A 464 -26.42 -54.59 -2.17
N GLY A 465 -27.24 -53.80 -2.90
CA GLY A 465 -28.61 -53.34 -2.53
C GLY A 465 -28.96 -51.93 -3.04
N ARG A 466 -29.34 -51.72 -4.32
CA ARG A 466 -30.71 -51.67 -4.91
C ARG A 466 -31.71 -50.70 -4.24
N GLY A 467 -32.29 -49.82 -5.06
CA GLY A 467 -33.52 -49.07 -4.76
C GLY A 467 -33.89 -48.03 -5.84
N SER A 468 -34.56 -48.48 -6.90
CA SER A 468 -35.20 -47.64 -7.93
C SER A 468 -36.67 -47.38 -7.56
N ALA A 469 -37.18 -46.18 -7.84
CA ALA A 469 -38.62 -45.97 -8.07
C ALA A 469 -38.89 -44.72 -8.93
N THR A 470 -39.44 -45.00 -10.11
CA THR A 470 -40.02 -44.11 -11.12
C THR A 470 -41.40 -43.56 -10.74
N ARG A 471 -41.74 -42.37 -11.26
CA ARG A 471 -43.08 -41.85 -11.66
C ARG A 471 -42.89 -40.38 -12.10
N THR A 472 -43.51 -39.77 -13.11
CA THR A 472 -44.40 -40.11 -14.24
C THR A 472 -44.48 -38.85 -15.12
N SER A 473 -44.71 -39.04 -16.41
CA SER A 473 -44.84 -38.04 -17.48
C SER A 473 -46.20 -37.32 -17.54
N ALA A 474 -46.21 -36.04 -17.97
CA ALA A 474 -47.21 -35.34 -18.81
C ALA A 474 -46.80 -33.84 -18.89
N GLY A 475 -46.88 -33.09 -19.98
CA GLY A 475 -47.41 -33.28 -21.33
C GLY A 475 -46.98 -32.10 -22.21
N ALA A 476 -47.07 -32.32 -23.52
CA ALA A 476 -46.57 -31.48 -24.61
C ALA A 476 -47.30 -30.14 -24.81
N ARG A 477 -46.61 -29.19 -25.46
CA ARG A 477 -47.11 -28.42 -26.62
C ARG A 477 -45.95 -27.74 -27.38
N GLY A 478 -45.82 -28.05 -28.67
CA GLY A 478 -45.02 -27.31 -29.66
C GLY A 478 -45.61 -25.91 -29.93
N VAL A 479 -44.94 -25.00 -30.65
CA VAL A 479 -44.82 -24.99 -32.12
C VAL A 479 -43.67 -24.06 -32.60
N LYS A 480 -43.03 -24.49 -33.70
CA LYS A 480 -42.21 -23.84 -34.77
C LYS A 480 -42.27 -22.30 -34.87
N ALA A 481 -41.14 -21.57 -34.93
CA ALA A 481 -40.21 -21.31 -36.07
C ALA A 481 -40.73 -20.34 -37.15
N VAL A 482 -39.99 -19.24 -37.40
CA VAL A 482 -39.38 -18.78 -38.70
C VAL A 482 -38.97 -17.28 -38.60
N PRO A 483 -37.84 -16.85 -39.23
CA PRO A 483 -37.27 -15.50 -39.13
C PRO A 483 -37.64 -14.59 -40.31
N VAL A 484 -37.46 -13.27 -40.16
CA VAL A 484 -37.52 -12.31 -41.26
C VAL A 484 -36.31 -11.36 -41.23
N SER A 485 -35.65 -11.34 -42.38
CA SER A 485 -34.55 -10.49 -42.85
C SER A 485 -35.00 -9.07 -43.24
N GLY A 486 -34.07 -8.11 -43.19
CA GLY A 486 -34.15 -6.83 -43.91
C GLY A 486 -33.12 -5.81 -43.35
N THR A 487 -31.89 -5.78 -43.85
CA THR A 487 -31.34 -4.84 -44.89
C THR A 487 -31.30 -3.36 -44.49
N GLY A 488 -30.09 -2.79 -44.43
CA GLY A 488 -29.83 -1.35 -44.44
C GLY A 488 -28.38 -1.00 -44.08
N ALA A 489 -27.64 -0.40 -45.01
CA ALA A 489 -26.17 -0.35 -45.06
C ALA A 489 -25.55 1.01 -44.68
N ARG A 490 -24.20 1.01 -44.63
CA ARG A 490 -23.21 2.13 -44.69
C ARG A 490 -22.87 2.80 -43.34
N GLY A 491 -21.61 3.06 -42.98
CA GLY A 491 -20.32 2.88 -43.65
C GLY A 491 -19.15 3.20 -42.69
N GLN A 492 -18.00 2.56 -42.91
CA GLN A 492 -16.71 2.86 -42.29
C GLN A 492 -15.91 3.84 -43.16
N PRO A 493 -14.87 4.48 -42.60
CA PRO A 493 -13.65 4.69 -43.39
C PRO A 493 -12.36 4.31 -42.64
N ARG A 494 -11.44 3.72 -43.39
CA ARG A 494 -9.97 3.68 -43.24
C ARG A 494 -9.38 3.87 -44.66
N PRO A 495 -8.06 3.96 -44.84
CA PRO A 495 -7.13 5.04 -44.50
C PRO A 495 -6.52 5.64 -45.80
N ALA A 496 -5.76 6.74 -45.72
CA ALA A 496 -5.01 7.28 -46.86
C ALA A 496 -3.49 7.08 -46.67
N GLN A 497 -2.85 6.52 -47.69
CA GLN A 497 -1.39 6.43 -47.89
C GLN A 497 -0.95 7.36 -49.02
N GLY A 498 0.28 7.86 -48.91
CA GLY A 498 1.14 8.39 -49.99
C GLY A 498 2.43 8.92 -49.32
N ALA A 499 3.60 8.26 -49.36
CA ALA A 499 4.54 8.06 -50.49
C ALA A 499 5.05 9.42 -51.04
N LEU A 500 6.33 9.81 -51.12
CA LEU A 500 7.65 9.17 -51.22
C LEU A 500 8.75 10.20 -50.89
N LEU A 501 9.91 9.77 -50.36
CA LEU A 501 11.27 10.00 -50.91
C LEU A 501 12.37 9.66 -49.88
N GLY A 502 13.13 8.59 -50.17
CA GLY A 502 14.57 8.66 -50.43
C GLY A 502 15.55 8.83 -49.27
N GLU A 503 16.37 7.80 -49.07
CA GLU A 503 17.49 7.64 -48.14
C GLU A 503 18.64 8.67 -48.30
N ALA A 504 19.29 9.03 -47.17
CA ALA A 504 20.73 8.83 -46.91
C ALA A 504 21.33 9.88 -45.95
N GLY A 505 22.04 9.39 -44.93
CA GLY A 505 23.36 9.94 -44.57
C GLY A 505 23.44 11.03 -43.51
N LEU A 506 23.79 10.59 -42.29
CA LEU A 506 24.39 11.35 -41.20
C LEU A 506 25.37 12.46 -41.65
N ALA A 507 25.19 13.69 -41.12
CA ALA A 507 26.15 14.36 -40.24
C ALA A 507 25.77 15.84 -39.99
N GLN A 508 25.77 16.23 -38.72
CA GLN A 508 25.90 17.61 -38.20
C GLN A 508 24.85 18.66 -38.61
N ALA A 509 23.88 18.90 -37.71
CA ALA A 509 23.29 20.23 -37.56
C ALA A 509 22.91 20.46 -36.09
N GLN A 510 23.65 21.35 -35.45
CA GLN A 510 23.23 22.03 -34.23
C GLN A 510 21.89 22.76 -34.48
N SER A 511 21.04 22.78 -33.46
CA SER A 511 20.07 23.84 -33.15
C SER A 511 19.38 24.55 -34.31
N LEU A 512 18.08 24.30 -34.51
CA LEU A 512 17.11 25.28 -35.04
C LEU A 512 15.69 24.87 -34.64
N VAL A 513 15.38 24.98 -33.35
CA VAL A 513 13.99 25.18 -32.91
C VAL A 513 13.67 26.66 -33.14
N PRO A 514 12.50 27.04 -33.69
CA PRO A 514 12.17 28.45 -33.88
C PRO A 514 12.22 29.16 -32.52
N ALA A 515 12.98 30.25 -32.44
CA ALA A 515 13.01 31.11 -31.24
C ALA A 515 11.58 31.60 -30.93
N PRO A 516 11.18 31.66 -29.65
CA PRO A 516 9.84 32.07 -29.27
C PRO A 516 9.60 33.53 -29.69
N SER A 517 8.57 33.73 -30.50
CA SER A 517 8.15 35.01 -31.07
C SER A 517 7.46 35.87 -30.01
N GLY A 518 8.20 36.83 -29.44
CA GLY A 518 7.67 37.95 -28.65
C GLY A 518 8.53 38.37 -27.46
N PRO A 519 8.72 39.68 -27.18
CA PRO A 519 9.46 40.14 -26.00
C PRO A 519 8.80 39.71 -24.68
N ALA A 520 7.46 39.64 -24.61
CA ALA A 520 6.71 39.19 -23.43
C ALA A 520 6.98 37.70 -23.11
N GLN A 521 7.02 36.83 -24.12
CA GLN A 521 7.27 35.40 -23.92
C GLN A 521 8.67 35.11 -23.37
N ARG A 522 9.68 35.89 -23.77
CA ARG A 522 11.05 35.78 -23.22
C ARG A 522 11.07 36.14 -21.73
N VAL A 523 10.41 37.24 -21.37
CA VAL A 523 10.31 37.71 -19.99
C VAL A 523 9.50 36.72 -19.13
N LEU A 524 8.41 36.16 -19.66
CA LEU A 524 7.62 35.12 -18.99
C LEU A 524 8.46 33.87 -18.70
N THR A 525 9.24 33.43 -19.69
CA THR A 525 10.12 32.26 -19.56
C THR A 525 11.20 32.49 -18.49
N ALA A 526 11.80 33.68 -18.46
CA ALA A 526 12.73 34.08 -17.41
C ALA A 526 12.06 34.13 -16.03
N GLY A 527 10.83 34.66 -15.94
CA GLY A 527 10.05 34.70 -14.70
C GLY A 527 9.74 33.30 -14.15
N ARG A 528 9.36 32.36 -15.02
CA ARG A 528 9.16 30.94 -14.65
C ARG A 528 10.46 30.26 -14.21
N ALA A 529 11.61 30.64 -14.77
CA ALA A 529 12.90 30.17 -14.31
C ALA A 529 13.23 30.68 -12.89
N HIS A 530 13.00 31.97 -12.62
CA HIS A 530 13.17 32.54 -11.27
C HIS A 530 12.22 31.92 -10.24
N GLN A 531 10.97 31.62 -10.63
CA GLN A 531 10.01 30.95 -9.76
C GLN A 531 10.47 29.53 -9.38
N ARG A 532 10.97 28.74 -10.35
CA ARG A 532 11.52 27.40 -10.10
C ARG A 532 12.79 27.42 -9.23
N ALA A 533 13.58 28.47 -9.34
CA ALA A 533 14.76 28.69 -8.50
C ALA A 533 14.43 29.25 -7.10
N GLY A 534 13.16 29.48 -6.76
CA GLY A 534 12.74 30.05 -5.48
C GLY A 534 12.99 31.56 -5.32
N ASN A 535 13.47 32.25 -6.37
CA ASN A 535 13.68 33.70 -6.35
C ASN A 535 12.38 34.45 -6.68
N HIS A 536 11.46 34.47 -5.72
CA HIS A 536 10.14 35.07 -5.87
C HIS A 536 10.16 36.60 -6.17
N PRO A 537 11.05 37.43 -5.60
CA PRO A 537 11.13 38.85 -5.97
C PRO A 537 11.51 39.07 -7.45
N ALA A 538 12.48 38.31 -7.97
CA ALA A 538 12.86 38.40 -9.37
C ALA A 538 11.75 37.88 -10.30
N ALA A 539 11.10 36.77 -9.92
CA ALA A 539 9.97 36.22 -10.65
C ALA A 539 8.80 37.21 -10.75
N LEU A 540 8.51 37.96 -9.67
CA LEU A 540 7.48 38.99 -9.65
C LEU A 540 7.82 40.16 -10.56
N SER A 541 9.09 40.59 -10.58
CA SER A 541 9.57 41.64 -11.48
C SER A 541 9.35 41.24 -12.95
N SER A 542 9.75 40.02 -13.32
CA SER A 542 9.52 39.47 -14.65
C SER A 542 8.03 39.33 -14.99
N ALA A 543 7.18 38.88 -14.06
CA ALA A 543 5.74 38.77 -14.30
C ALA A 543 5.09 40.15 -14.57
N ARG A 544 5.51 41.20 -13.85
CA ARG A 544 5.05 42.57 -14.07
C ARG A 544 5.53 43.16 -15.39
N GLU A 545 6.77 42.87 -15.76
CA GLU A 545 7.31 43.26 -17.07
C GLU A 545 6.57 42.55 -18.21
N CYS A 546 6.27 41.26 -18.07
CA CYS A 546 5.45 40.48 -18.99
C CYS A 546 4.08 41.14 -19.19
N ALA A 547 3.37 41.46 -18.11
CA ALA A 547 2.06 42.09 -18.16
C ALA A 547 2.09 43.52 -18.73
N ARG A 548 3.22 44.24 -18.64
CA ARG A 548 3.42 45.54 -19.30
C ARG A 548 3.63 45.40 -20.80
N LEU A 549 4.39 44.39 -21.22
CA LEU A 549 4.68 44.13 -22.63
C LEU A 549 3.46 43.58 -23.37
N GLU A 550 2.65 42.76 -22.71
CA GLU A 550 1.46 42.15 -23.30
C GLU A 550 0.31 42.06 -22.27
N PRO A 551 -0.47 43.14 -22.09
CA PRO A 551 -1.56 43.18 -21.08
C PRO A 551 -2.70 42.19 -21.32
N GLY A 552 -2.80 41.61 -22.53
CA GLY A 552 -3.78 40.58 -22.87
C GLY A 552 -3.32 39.15 -22.58
N ASN A 553 -2.08 38.94 -22.16
CA ASN A 553 -1.52 37.61 -21.95
C ASN A 553 -1.87 37.09 -20.55
N ALA A 554 -2.82 36.16 -20.49
CA ALA A 554 -3.30 35.56 -19.24
C ALA A 554 -2.16 34.93 -18.42
N GLU A 555 -1.14 34.35 -19.06
CA GLU A 555 -0.03 33.66 -18.40
C GLU A 555 0.85 34.60 -17.56
N CYS A 556 0.95 35.88 -17.94
CA CYS A 556 1.65 36.88 -17.14
C CYS A 556 0.96 37.06 -15.77
N TYR A 557 -0.37 37.10 -15.77
CA TYR A 557 -1.18 37.28 -14.55
C TYR A 557 -1.26 36.01 -13.70
N LEU A 558 -1.24 34.83 -14.33
CA LEU A 558 -1.13 33.56 -13.63
C LEU A 558 0.19 33.46 -12.85
N LEU A 559 1.32 33.77 -13.49
CA LEU A 559 2.63 33.80 -12.84
C LEU A 559 2.66 34.85 -11.72
N MET A 560 2.10 36.04 -11.97
CA MET A 560 2.04 37.13 -10.99
C MET A 560 1.26 36.71 -9.73
N GLY A 561 0.07 36.14 -9.89
CA GLY A 561 -0.75 35.65 -8.79
C GLY A 561 -0.05 34.56 -7.97
N ALA A 562 0.57 33.58 -8.65
CA ALA A 562 1.30 32.50 -7.98
C ALA A 562 2.48 33.00 -7.13
N VAL A 563 3.21 34.01 -7.64
CA VAL A 563 4.37 34.57 -6.94
C VAL A 563 3.94 35.52 -5.81
N GLU A 564 2.88 36.32 -5.99
CA GLU A 564 2.38 37.25 -4.96
C GLU A 564 1.85 36.50 -3.74
N VAL A 565 1.15 35.38 -3.94
CA VAL A 565 0.72 34.50 -2.85
C VAL A 565 1.91 33.94 -2.07
N LYS A 566 2.97 33.51 -2.76
CA LYS A 566 4.20 33.00 -2.12
C LYS A 566 4.95 34.07 -1.32
N LEU A 567 4.82 35.34 -1.71
CA LEU A 567 5.36 36.49 -1.00
C LEU A 567 4.43 37.00 0.13
N GLY A 568 3.33 36.31 0.42
CA GLY A 568 2.36 36.71 1.45
C GLY A 568 1.47 37.90 1.06
N ARG A 569 1.48 38.31 -0.21
CA ARG A 569 0.68 39.44 -0.74
C ARG A 569 -0.67 38.95 -1.26
N MET A 570 -1.50 38.47 -0.33
CA MET A 570 -2.73 37.74 -0.66
C MET A 570 -3.72 38.54 -1.51
N GLU A 571 -4.01 39.80 -1.16
CA GLU A 571 -4.94 40.64 -1.93
C GLU A 571 -4.43 40.95 -3.34
N ALA A 572 -3.12 41.16 -3.49
CA ALA A 572 -2.51 41.39 -4.79
C ALA A 572 -2.58 40.12 -5.65
N GLY A 573 -2.28 38.97 -5.06
CA GLY A 573 -2.39 37.67 -5.72
C GLY A 573 -3.82 37.37 -6.18
N ALA A 574 -4.83 37.67 -5.35
CA ALA A 574 -6.23 37.51 -5.72
C ALA A 574 -6.60 38.40 -6.92
N ARG A 575 -6.22 39.68 -6.94
CA ARG A 575 -6.45 40.57 -8.09
C ARG A 575 -5.79 40.04 -9.37
N SER A 576 -4.55 39.56 -9.27
CA SER A 576 -3.83 38.95 -10.39
C SER A 576 -4.54 37.68 -10.91
N TYR A 577 -5.10 36.86 -10.02
CA TYR A 577 -5.87 35.68 -10.40
C TYR A 577 -7.23 36.00 -11.02
N HIS A 578 -7.97 36.99 -10.52
CA HIS A 578 -9.18 37.48 -11.19
C HIS A 578 -8.86 37.98 -12.60
N ARG A 579 -7.77 38.73 -12.76
CA ARG A 579 -7.34 39.22 -14.08
C ARG A 579 -6.94 38.08 -15.02
N PHE A 580 -6.34 37.02 -14.51
CA PHE A 580 -6.09 35.80 -15.29
C PHE A 580 -7.40 35.16 -15.77
N LEU A 581 -8.40 35.02 -14.89
CA LEU A 581 -9.69 34.41 -15.27
C LEU A 581 -10.48 35.25 -16.29
N GLU A 582 -10.31 36.57 -16.29
CA GLU A 582 -10.89 37.46 -17.32
C GLU A 582 -10.25 37.25 -18.71
N LEU A 583 -8.97 36.91 -18.76
CA LEU A 583 -8.18 36.83 -20.00
C LEU A 583 -7.96 35.41 -20.50
N ALA A 584 -8.12 34.40 -19.65
CA ALA A 584 -7.89 33.01 -19.99
C ALA A 584 -8.97 32.45 -20.93
N PRO A 585 -8.60 31.66 -21.96
CA PRO A 585 -9.55 30.88 -22.75
C PRO A 585 -10.45 30.00 -21.87
N SER A 586 -11.69 29.75 -22.30
CA SER A 586 -12.69 28.97 -21.56
C SER A 586 -12.29 27.50 -21.32
N ASP A 587 -11.33 26.97 -22.07
CA ASP A 587 -10.74 25.63 -21.95
C ASP A 587 -9.39 25.62 -21.21
N HIS A 588 -8.97 26.74 -20.61
CA HIS A 588 -7.65 26.82 -19.98
C HIS A 588 -7.55 25.85 -18.77
N PRO A 589 -6.57 24.93 -18.75
CA PRO A 589 -6.52 23.81 -17.80
C PRO A 589 -6.38 24.25 -16.32
N LEU A 590 -5.86 25.45 -16.09
CA LEU A 590 -5.63 26.00 -14.76
C LEU A 590 -6.75 26.92 -14.25
N ALA A 591 -7.78 27.21 -15.06
CA ALA A 591 -8.89 28.11 -14.66
C ALA A 591 -9.66 27.57 -13.44
N SER A 592 -10.01 26.28 -13.44
CA SER A 592 -10.70 25.61 -12.32
C SER A 592 -9.86 25.60 -11.03
N THR A 593 -8.53 25.51 -11.17
CA THR A 593 -7.61 25.54 -10.03
C THR A 593 -7.56 26.94 -9.41
N VAL A 594 -7.48 27.99 -10.24
CA VAL A 594 -7.48 29.38 -9.78
C VAL A 594 -8.82 29.75 -9.11
N LEU A 595 -9.96 29.31 -9.65
CA LEU A 595 -11.27 29.52 -9.02
C LEU A 595 -11.36 28.92 -7.61
N ARG A 596 -10.86 27.68 -7.43
CA ARG A 596 -10.82 27.04 -6.11
C ARG A 596 -9.90 27.79 -5.14
N ILE A 597 -8.76 28.29 -5.62
CA ILE A 597 -7.85 29.11 -4.81
C ILE A 597 -8.58 30.37 -4.32
N LEU A 598 -9.30 31.08 -5.20
CA LEU A 598 -10.08 32.26 -4.85
C LEU A 598 -11.22 31.96 -3.87
N GLN A 599 -11.93 30.84 -4.03
CA GLN A 599 -12.96 30.40 -3.08
C GLN A 599 -12.38 30.09 -1.68
N GLU A 600 -11.18 29.50 -1.62
CA GLU A 600 -10.46 29.30 -0.35
C GLU A 600 -10.00 30.62 0.28
N TYR A 601 -9.84 31.69 -0.50
CA TYR A 601 -9.55 33.04 0.00
C TYR A 601 -10.78 33.73 0.57
N GLU A 602 -11.93 33.68 -0.12
CA GLU A 602 -13.17 34.34 0.31
C GLU A 602 -13.80 33.69 1.56
N THR A 603 -13.41 32.45 1.87
CA THR A 603 -13.87 31.69 3.04
C THR A 603 -12.99 31.84 4.28
N ARG A 604 -11.89 32.60 4.20
CA ARG A 604 -10.98 32.94 5.30
C ARG A 604 -11.13 34.41 5.68
#